data_AF-A0A8J3LDY8-F1
#
_entry.id   AF-A0A8J3LDY8-F1
#
_cell.length_a   1.000
_cell.length_b   1.000
_cell.length_c   1.000
_cell.angle_alpha   90.00
_cell.angle_beta   90.00
_cell.angle_gamma   90.00
#
_symmetry.space_group_name_H-M   'P 1'
#
loop_
_entity.id
_entity.type
_entity.pdbx_description
1 polymer ?
#
loop_
_entity_poly.entity_id
_entity_poly.type
_entity_poly.pdbx_seq_one_letter_code
_entity_poly.pdbx_strand_id
1 'polypeptide(L)'
;MDLEQLTETWVPTWVMVLVVSILTISLLIGVPLARSAGRRRGVRLANPGGYATRADKAKDTGLFLAALIPTLLVWLAVMGVSFIGLTGFANDVMGWNHWTNVLVPLSLDGISISFGAWAFVAVKRGRHPGRAYKIVLAAATVSATLNFVHGRDKWSIWAGLYLAFLSFAGMAMFHELLDQFMAGYDDEVALKTRYPRFGQRWFYAPISTFSARRAWIVHPPAEGLRPSVRNALTHLEDTREAKRQRRLYGAQLVREEQQAKLVEVHARAEVRRARSASWRPGAAPGTVPQVSHQPMPHQPMPPHQPVPHHQPVPPHDPVSHQQNVPHLQNGHQQNGHEPYPPQSLYQPTPQQEAVTEPPPAYQPEPAAVPQDLVPERDERGTVLGPDLRATLESVWSAPTGREPMGHRPLSDTSEITSRGMLNHLQEPVQRMIAEADARGEQVSVAFVREWTAREYGRTPGENWARNQIKAVRQRDALGVDADLV
;
A
#
# COMPACT_ATOMS: atom_id res chain seq x y z
N MET A 1 31.05 12.84 -38.87
CA MET A 1 32.01 12.14 -38.00
C MET A 1 32.09 10.72 -38.54
N ASP A 2 33.16 10.42 -39.26
CA ASP A 2 33.38 9.08 -39.84
C ASP A 2 33.76 8.09 -38.73
N LEU A 3 33.27 6.86 -38.84
CA LEU A 3 33.58 5.77 -37.89
C LEU A 3 35.10 5.56 -37.73
N GLU A 4 35.88 5.87 -38.77
CA GLU A 4 37.34 5.77 -38.76
C GLU A 4 38.00 6.69 -37.73
N GLN A 5 37.47 7.91 -37.54
CA GLN A 5 38.00 8.86 -36.53
C GLN A 5 37.68 8.43 -35.09
N LEU A 6 36.62 7.65 -34.86
CA LEU A 6 36.30 7.05 -33.56
C LEU A 6 37.17 5.81 -33.26
N THR A 7 37.71 5.15 -34.28
CA THR A 7 38.63 4.02 -34.10
C THR A 7 40.11 4.43 -34.02
N GLU A 8 40.48 5.61 -34.52
CA GLU A 8 41.85 6.16 -34.36
C GLU A 8 42.12 6.70 -32.95
N THR A 9 41.10 6.93 -32.13
CA THR A 9 41.29 7.33 -30.73
C THR A 9 41.70 6.15 -29.84
N TRP A 10 43.02 5.88 -29.75
CA TRP A 10 43.80 5.23 -28.66
C TRP A 10 43.29 3.95 -27.96
N VAL A 11 42.11 3.42 -28.29
CA VAL A 11 41.52 2.25 -27.65
C VAL A 11 41.62 1.09 -28.64
N PRO A 12 42.47 0.08 -28.37
CA PRO A 12 42.63 -1.04 -29.28
C PRO A 12 41.29 -1.72 -29.57
N THR A 13 41.05 -2.09 -30.83
CA THR A 13 39.79 -2.72 -31.28
C THR A 13 39.43 -3.96 -30.45
N TRP A 14 40.44 -4.71 -29.98
CA TRP A 14 40.24 -5.87 -29.12
C TRP A 14 39.63 -5.52 -27.76
N VAL A 15 39.94 -4.34 -27.21
CA VAL A 15 39.35 -3.85 -25.95
C VAL A 15 37.86 -3.55 -26.15
N MET A 16 37.50 -2.90 -27.25
CA MET A 16 36.09 -2.66 -27.57
C MET A 16 35.32 -3.96 -27.75
N VAL A 17 35.86 -4.91 -28.53
CA VAL A 17 35.23 -6.23 -28.73
C VAL A 17 35.07 -6.96 -27.40
N LEU A 18 36.07 -6.92 -26.53
CA LEU A 18 36.02 -7.55 -25.21
C LEU A 18 34.97 -6.91 -24.30
N VAL A 19 34.91 -5.57 -24.22
CA VAL A 19 33.92 -4.85 -23.41
C VAL A 19 32.50 -5.11 -23.90
N VAL A 20 32.26 -5.01 -25.22
CA VAL A 20 30.96 -5.28 -25.82
C VAL A 20 30.56 -6.75 -25.60
N SER A 21 31.49 -7.69 -25.76
CA SER A 21 31.22 -9.12 -25.51
C SER A 21 30.84 -9.37 -24.05
N ILE A 22 31.58 -8.83 -23.08
CA ILE A 22 31.28 -8.97 -21.64
C ILE A 22 29.92 -8.37 -21.30
N LEU A 23 29.61 -7.17 -21.82
CA LEU A 23 28.32 -6.52 -21.61
C LEU A 23 27.17 -7.34 -22.20
N THR A 24 27.34 -7.84 -23.43
CA THR A 24 26.33 -8.63 -24.12
C THR A 24 26.07 -9.95 -23.40
N ILE A 25 27.13 -10.65 -23.00
CA ILE A 25 27.04 -11.89 -22.22
C ILE A 25 26.37 -11.61 -20.86
N SER A 26 26.74 -10.52 -20.19
CA SER A 26 26.17 -10.16 -18.89
C SER A 26 24.69 -9.79 -18.98
N LEU A 27 24.26 -9.16 -20.07
CA LEU A 27 22.84 -8.87 -20.33
C LEU A 27 22.06 -10.14 -20.65
N LEU A 28 22.57 -10.97 -21.57
CA LEU A 28 21.89 -12.18 -22.04
C LEU A 28 21.83 -13.28 -20.98
N ILE A 29 22.85 -13.42 -20.15
CA ILE A 29 22.93 -14.47 -19.12
C ILE A 29 22.53 -13.92 -17.75
N GLY A 30 23.04 -12.74 -17.38
CA GLY A 30 22.86 -12.17 -16.04
C GLY A 30 21.41 -11.80 -15.73
N VAL A 31 20.68 -11.20 -16.68
CA VAL A 31 19.27 -10.82 -16.47
C VAL A 31 18.35 -12.03 -16.22
N PRO A 32 18.37 -13.10 -17.05
CA PRO A 32 17.57 -14.30 -16.77
C PRO A 32 18.06 -15.07 -15.53
N LEU A 33 19.37 -15.11 -15.25
CA LEU A 33 19.86 -15.69 -13.99
C LEU A 33 19.36 -14.91 -12.77
N ALA A 34 19.45 -13.58 -12.78
CA ALA A 34 18.96 -12.74 -11.70
C ALA A 34 17.44 -12.90 -11.48
N ARG A 35 16.65 -12.94 -12.57
CA ARG A 35 15.20 -13.19 -12.49
C ARG A 35 14.87 -14.58 -11.95
N SER A 36 15.59 -15.61 -12.39
CA SER A 36 15.36 -16.98 -11.92
C SER A 36 15.80 -17.17 -10.47
N ALA A 37 16.91 -16.57 -10.05
CA ALA A 37 17.36 -16.55 -8.66
C ALA A 37 16.38 -15.79 -7.75
N GLY A 38 15.85 -14.65 -8.20
CA GLY A 38 14.81 -13.91 -7.49
C GLY A 38 13.53 -14.71 -7.31
N ARG A 39 13.05 -15.41 -8.34
CA ARG A 39 11.87 -16.30 -8.26
C ARG A 39 12.07 -17.44 -7.27
N ARG A 40 13.25 -18.09 -7.26
CA ARG A 40 13.56 -19.20 -6.35
C ARG A 40 13.63 -18.74 -4.89
N ARG A 41 14.14 -17.53 -4.63
CA ARG A 41 14.08 -16.92 -3.28
C ARG A 41 12.65 -16.63 -2.83
N GLY A 42 11.79 -16.12 -3.71
CA GLY A 42 10.36 -15.91 -3.40
C GLY A 42 9.63 -17.21 -3.01
N VAL A 43 9.96 -18.33 -3.67
CA VAL A 43 9.41 -19.66 -3.35
C VAL A 43 9.97 -20.22 -2.03
N ARG A 44 11.23 -19.92 -1.68
CA ARG A 44 11.83 -20.32 -0.39
C ARG A 44 11.23 -19.60 0.81
N LEU A 45 10.88 -18.33 0.66
CA LEU A 45 10.24 -17.55 1.74
C LEU A 45 8.79 -18.00 2.00
N ALA A 46 8.14 -18.60 1.00
CA ALA A 46 6.82 -19.22 1.17
C ALA A 46 6.87 -20.57 1.93
N ASN A 47 8.02 -21.25 1.98
CA ASN A 47 8.20 -22.56 2.62
C ASN A 47 9.53 -22.64 3.40
N PRO A 48 9.65 -21.95 4.56
CA PRO A 48 10.90 -21.89 5.32
C PRO A 48 11.37 -23.24 5.89
N GLY A 49 10.47 -24.23 6.03
CA GLY A 49 10.78 -25.57 6.55
C GLY A 49 11.39 -26.55 5.54
N GLY A 50 11.44 -26.21 4.24
CA GLY A 50 11.76 -27.16 3.18
C GLY A 50 13.26 -27.36 2.86
N TYR A 51 14.16 -26.53 3.39
CA TYR A 51 15.58 -26.52 2.97
C TYR A 51 16.54 -26.50 4.16
N ALA A 52 16.76 -27.67 4.76
CA ALA A 52 17.62 -27.85 5.94
C ALA A 52 19.08 -28.21 5.61
N THR A 53 19.45 -28.53 4.36
CA THR A 53 20.80 -29.02 4.07
C THR A 53 21.79 -27.88 3.78
N ARG A 54 23.02 -27.98 4.33
CA ARG A 54 24.12 -27.05 4.05
C ARG A 54 24.50 -27.01 2.56
N ALA A 55 24.30 -28.12 1.84
CA ALA A 55 24.55 -28.24 0.41
C ALA A 55 23.61 -27.35 -0.42
N ASP A 56 22.32 -27.29 -0.06
CA ASP A 56 21.34 -26.43 -0.76
C ASP A 56 21.54 -24.95 -0.46
N LYS A 57 22.16 -24.60 0.69
CA LYS A 57 22.60 -23.23 0.99
C LYS A 57 23.84 -22.84 0.18
N ALA A 58 24.79 -23.76 0.01
CA ALA A 58 26.01 -23.52 -0.77
C ALA A 58 25.71 -23.37 -2.27
N LYS A 59 24.88 -24.24 -2.85
CA LYS A 59 24.45 -24.15 -4.26
C LYS A 59 23.73 -22.84 -4.56
N ASP A 60 22.87 -22.39 -3.66
CA ASP A 60 22.15 -21.13 -3.82
C ASP A 60 23.05 -19.90 -3.63
N THR A 61 24.02 -19.97 -2.72
CA THR A 61 25.03 -18.92 -2.59
C THR A 61 25.89 -18.84 -3.85
N GLY A 62 26.26 -19.98 -4.43
CA GLY A 62 26.96 -20.06 -5.71
C GLY A 62 26.13 -19.50 -6.86
N LEU A 63 24.85 -19.85 -6.97
CA LEU A 63 23.94 -19.32 -8.00
C LEU A 63 23.74 -17.80 -7.85
N PHE A 64 23.59 -17.33 -6.61
CA PHE A 64 23.46 -15.92 -6.31
C PHE A 64 24.74 -15.16 -6.67
N LEU A 65 25.90 -15.68 -6.31
CA LEU A 65 27.19 -15.09 -6.66
C LEU A 65 27.41 -15.08 -8.18
N ALA A 66 27.04 -16.17 -8.86
CA ALA A 66 27.09 -16.28 -10.31
C ALA A 66 26.16 -15.29 -11.03
N ALA A 67 25.01 -14.94 -10.43
CA ALA A 67 24.12 -13.89 -10.94
C ALA A 67 24.63 -12.47 -10.58
N LEU A 68 25.32 -12.33 -9.44
CA LEU A 68 25.85 -11.06 -8.96
C LEU A 68 27.03 -10.57 -9.82
N ILE A 69 27.95 -11.46 -10.20
CA ILE A 69 29.14 -11.12 -10.99
C ILE A 69 28.82 -10.36 -12.29
N PRO A 70 27.99 -10.88 -13.22
CA PRO A 70 27.68 -10.16 -14.46
C PRO A 70 26.92 -8.85 -14.20
N THR A 71 26.07 -8.83 -13.17
CA THR A 71 25.36 -7.61 -12.75
C THR A 71 26.34 -6.53 -12.29
N LEU A 72 27.34 -6.90 -11.49
CA LEU A 72 28.41 -5.99 -11.06
C LEU A 72 29.30 -5.54 -12.21
N LEU A 73 29.60 -6.41 -13.18
CA LEU A 73 30.38 -6.04 -14.36
C LEU A 73 29.67 -5.01 -15.23
N VAL A 74 28.37 -5.19 -15.49
CA VAL A 74 27.55 -4.19 -16.21
C VAL A 74 27.53 -2.89 -15.43
N TRP A 75 27.36 -2.95 -14.12
CA TRP A 75 27.37 -1.76 -13.28
C TRP A 75 28.74 -1.03 -13.30
N LEU A 76 29.86 -1.76 -13.25
CA LEU A 76 31.20 -1.20 -13.38
C LEU A 76 31.43 -0.57 -14.76
N ALA A 77 30.92 -1.18 -15.83
CA ALA A 77 31.01 -0.62 -17.17
C ALA A 77 30.19 0.68 -17.29
N VAL A 78 28.97 0.71 -16.74
CA VAL A 78 28.14 1.93 -16.66
C VAL A 78 28.85 3.03 -15.86
N MET A 79 29.47 2.67 -14.73
CA MET A 79 30.30 3.60 -13.95
C MET A 79 31.51 4.11 -14.76
N GLY A 80 32.18 3.24 -15.52
CA GLY A 80 33.30 3.65 -16.38
C GLY A 80 32.89 4.66 -17.46
N VAL A 81 31.73 4.48 -18.09
CA VAL A 81 31.21 5.45 -19.07
C VAL A 81 30.82 6.77 -18.38
N SER A 82 30.21 6.71 -17.19
CA SER A 82 29.92 7.91 -16.39
C SER A 82 31.19 8.66 -15.97
N PHE A 83 32.26 7.92 -15.65
CA PHE A 83 33.56 8.48 -15.29
C PHE A 83 34.15 9.31 -16.45
N ILE A 84 34.04 8.84 -17.68
CA ILE A 84 34.49 9.58 -18.87
C ILE A 84 33.68 10.88 -19.03
N GLY A 85 32.36 10.82 -18.84
CA GLY A 85 31.50 12.01 -18.91
C GLY A 85 31.83 13.06 -17.85
N LEU A 86 32.05 12.64 -16.61
CA LEU A 86 32.37 13.55 -15.49
C LEU A 86 33.78 14.13 -15.57
N THR A 87 34.78 13.34 -16.01
CA THR A 87 36.14 13.87 -16.22
C THR A 87 36.16 14.87 -17.39
N GLY A 88 35.38 14.61 -18.44
CA GLY A 88 35.17 15.58 -19.53
C GLY A 88 34.51 16.87 -19.05
N PHE A 89 33.47 16.78 -18.20
CA PHE A 89 32.84 17.95 -17.60
C PHE A 89 33.83 18.79 -16.78
N ALA A 90 34.65 18.15 -15.94
CA ALA A 90 35.65 18.83 -15.13
C ALA A 90 36.66 19.59 -16.01
N ASN A 91 37.05 19.00 -17.13
CA ASN A 91 37.96 19.64 -18.09
C ASN A 91 37.32 20.84 -18.78
N ASP A 92 36.13 20.68 -19.33
CA ASP A 92 35.52 21.71 -20.17
C ASP A 92 34.92 22.86 -19.36
N VAL A 93 34.34 22.59 -18.19
CA VAL A 93 33.61 23.59 -17.39
C VAL A 93 34.46 24.15 -16.25
N MET A 94 35.26 23.32 -15.58
CA MET A 94 36.11 23.81 -14.48
C MET A 94 37.52 24.21 -14.95
N GLY A 95 37.89 23.91 -16.20
CA GLY A 95 39.22 24.19 -16.73
C GLY A 95 40.32 23.39 -16.03
N TRP A 96 39.96 22.28 -15.38
CA TRP A 96 40.93 21.41 -14.74
C TRP A 96 41.53 20.53 -15.83
N ASN A 97 42.86 20.55 -15.99
CA ASN A 97 43.52 19.86 -17.11
C ASN A 97 44.45 18.75 -16.61
N HIS A 98 44.35 18.36 -15.34
CA HIS A 98 45.34 17.55 -14.62
C HIS A 98 44.67 16.39 -13.89
N TRP A 99 45.46 15.65 -13.09
CA TRP A 99 44.98 14.55 -12.26
C TRP A 99 43.79 14.94 -11.35
N THR A 100 43.60 16.24 -11.09
CA THR A 100 42.47 16.80 -10.36
C THR A 100 41.12 16.51 -11.02
N ASN A 101 41.08 16.26 -12.33
CA ASN A 101 39.84 15.91 -13.05
C ASN A 101 39.23 14.60 -12.52
N VAL A 102 40.07 13.69 -12.04
CA VAL A 102 39.67 12.41 -11.47
C VAL A 102 38.93 12.61 -10.14
N LEU A 103 39.15 13.73 -9.43
CA LEU A 103 38.50 14.00 -8.14
C LEU A 103 36.99 14.21 -8.27
N VAL A 104 36.50 14.70 -9.41
CA VAL A 104 35.06 14.94 -9.62
C VAL A 104 34.26 13.62 -9.62
N PRO A 105 34.54 12.64 -10.50
CA PRO A 105 33.87 11.35 -10.42
C PRO A 105 34.23 10.60 -9.14
N LEU A 106 35.47 10.68 -8.66
CA LEU A 106 35.86 9.96 -7.44
C LEU A 106 35.13 10.48 -6.19
N SER A 107 34.87 11.78 -6.09
CA SER A 107 34.07 12.34 -4.99
C SER A 107 32.59 12.03 -5.15
N LEU A 108 32.01 12.25 -6.34
CA LEU A 108 30.58 12.07 -6.58
C LEU A 108 30.20 10.58 -6.53
N ASP A 109 30.88 9.75 -7.32
CA ASP A 109 30.65 8.31 -7.34
C ASP A 109 31.19 7.65 -6.07
N GLY A 110 32.29 8.12 -5.49
CA GLY A 110 32.80 7.58 -4.23
C GLY A 110 31.85 7.78 -3.05
N ILE A 111 31.20 8.95 -2.95
CA ILE A 111 30.14 9.19 -1.97
C ILE A 111 28.97 8.25 -2.25
N SER A 112 28.53 8.14 -3.51
CA SER A 112 27.43 7.27 -3.90
C SER A 112 27.70 5.80 -3.55
N ILE A 113 28.90 5.28 -3.87
CA ILE A 113 29.33 3.92 -3.56
C ILE A 113 29.44 3.70 -2.05
N SER A 114 29.98 4.67 -1.30
CA SER A 114 30.09 4.57 0.16
C SER A 114 28.73 4.51 0.83
N PHE A 115 27.78 5.38 0.44
CA PHE A 115 26.41 5.33 0.94
C PHE A 115 25.65 4.10 0.43
N GLY A 116 25.95 3.61 -0.77
CA GLY A 116 25.42 2.35 -1.29
C GLY A 116 25.87 1.16 -0.45
N ALA A 117 27.16 1.06 -0.14
CA ALA A 117 27.71 0.06 0.77
C ALA A 117 27.12 0.19 2.17
N TRP A 118 26.97 1.41 2.68
CA TRP A 118 26.35 1.65 3.98
C TRP A 118 24.87 1.26 4.00
N ALA A 119 24.14 1.45 2.89
CA ALA A 119 22.78 0.94 2.72
C ALA A 119 22.77 -0.59 2.83
N PHE A 120 23.66 -1.31 2.15
CA PHE A 120 23.77 -2.77 2.27
C PHE A 120 24.11 -3.21 3.70
N VAL A 121 25.04 -2.53 4.37
CA VAL A 121 25.39 -2.80 5.77
C VAL A 121 24.20 -2.55 6.69
N ALA A 122 23.42 -1.50 6.44
CA ALA A 122 22.20 -1.21 7.20
C ALA A 122 21.17 -2.33 7.02
N VAL A 123 20.91 -2.77 5.77
CA VAL A 123 20.02 -3.91 5.49
C VAL A 123 20.50 -5.18 6.18
N LYS A 124 21.80 -5.49 6.11
CA LYS A 124 22.40 -6.66 6.79
C LYS A 124 22.29 -6.58 8.31
N ARG A 125 22.34 -5.38 8.88
CA ARG A 125 22.15 -5.12 10.33
C ARG A 125 20.69 -4.97 10.72
N GLY A 126 19.76 -5.22 9.80
CA GLY A 126 18.33 -5.13 10.05
C GLY A 126 17.83 -3.71 10.32
N ARG A 127 18.38 -2.71 9.61
CA ARG A 127 17.94 -1.30 9.66
C ARG A 127 17.48 -0.83 8.30
N HIS A 128 16.51 0.08 8.29
CA HIS A 128 15.98 0.66 7.06
C HIS A 128 17.02 1.55 6.34
N PRO A 129 17.36 1.29 5.07
CA PRO A 129 18.39 2.01 4.32
C PRO A 129 17.93 3.38 3.78
N GLY A 130 16.70 3.80 4.08
CA GLY A 130 16.06 4.95 3.44
C GLY A 130 16.82 6.28 3.49
N ARG A 131 17.63 6.54 4.54
CA ARG A 131 18.48 7.75 4.57
C ARG A 131 19.62 7.68 3.55
N ALA A 132 20.32 6.55 3.51
CA ALA A 132 21.40 6.31 2.56
C ALA A 132 20.89 6.30 1.12
N TYR A 133 19.75 5.64 0.89
CA TYR A 133 19.09 5.59 -0.42
C TYR A 133 18.79 6.98 -1.00
N LYS A 134 18.30 7.91 -0.16
CA LYS A 134 18.03 9.29 -0.59
C LYS A 134 19.30 10.02 -1.04
N ILE A 135 20.41 9.79 -0.35
CA ILE A 135 21.70 10.40 -0.68
C ILE A 135 22.22 9.82 -2.01
N VAL A 136 22.14 8.49 -2.19
CA VAL A 136 22.54 7.83 -3.44
C VAL A 136 21.69 8.32 -4.62
N LEU A 137 20.37 8.45 -4.44
CA LEU A 137 19.46 8.98 -5.45
C LEU A 137 19.79 10.43 -5.82
N ALA A 138 20.06 11.28 -4.81
CA ALA A 138 20.46 12.66 -5.04
C ALA A 138 21.79 12.74 -5.81
N ALA A 139 22.80 11.96 -5.41
CA ALA A 139 24.07 11.86 -6.11
C ALA A 139 23.90 11.40 -7.57
N ALA A 140 23.10 10.35 -7.81
CA ALA A 140 22.80 9.88 -9.15
C ALA A 140 22.09 10.93 -10.02
N THR A 141 21.18 11.71 -9.43
CA THR A 141 20.47 12.80 -10.13
C THR A 141 21.42 13.93 -10.52
N VAL A 142 22.32 14.32 -9.62
CA VAL A 142 23.35 15.33 -9.91
C VAL A 142 24.29 14.81 -11.00
N SER A 143 24.78 13.57 -10.88
CA SER A 143 25.61 12.91 -11.89
C SER A 143 24.94 12.90 -13.27
N ALA A 144 23.67 12.50 -13.34
CA ALA A 144 22.89 12.51 -14.59
C ALA A 144 22.79 13.90 -15.21
N THR A 145 22.62 14.95 -14.39
CA THR A 145 22.53 16.33 -14.85
C THR A 145 23.87 16.81 -15.43
N LEU A 146 24.98 16.52 -14.74
CA LEU A 146 26.33 16.89 -15.22
C LEU A 146 26.69 16.16 -16.52
N ASN A 147 26.40 14.86 -16.56
CA ASN A 147 26.58 14.03 -17.75
C ASN A 147 25.72 14.49 -18.93
N PHE A 148 24.48 14.93 -18.68
CA PHE A 148 23.61 15.50 -19.70
C PHE A 148 24.19 16.78 -20.30
N VAL A 149 24.57 17.72 -19.43
CA VAL A 149 25.13 19.02 -19.86
C VAL A 149 26.40 18.81 -20.68
N HIS A 150 27.32 17.99 -20.17
CA HIS A 150 28.57 17.72 -20.87
C HIS A 150 28.36 17.00 -22.21
N GLY A 151 27.57 15.92 -22.23
CA GLY A 151 27.31 15.19 -23.47
C GLY A 151 26.59 16.02 -24.53
N ARG A 152 25.70 16.93 -24.08
CA ARG A 152 25.00 17.90 -24.96
C ARG A 152 25.98 18.90 -25.58
N ASP A 153 26.91 19.43 -24.79
CA ASP A 153 27.84 20.48 -25.24
C ASP A 153 28.98 19.94 -26.11
N LYS A 154 29.52 18.75 -25.83
CA LYS A 154 30.65 18.17 -26.60
C LYS A 154 30.24 17.45 -27.87
N TRP A 155 29.12 16.73 -27.86
CA TRP A 155 28.77 15.81 -28.95
C TRP A 155 27.40 16.11 -29.54
N SER A 156 26.32 15.90 -28.78
CA SER A 156 24.95 16.14 -29.23
C SER A 156 23.96 16.01 -28.07
N ILE A 157 22.76 16.55 -28.24
CA ILE A 157 21.65 16.37 -27.28
C ILE A 157 21.35 14.89 -27.00
N TRP A 158 21.50 14.02 -27.99
CA TRP A 158 21.28 12.58 -27.86
C TRP A 158 22.35 11.90 -27.01
N ALA A 159 23.61 12.34 -27.16
CA ALA A 159 24.71 11.85 -26.33
C ALA A 159 24.53 12.27 -24.86
N GLY A 160 24.13 13.52 -24.62
CA GLY A 160 23.75 13.99 -23.28
C GLY A 160 22.62 13.15 -22.68
N LEU A 161 21.56 12.89 -23.45
CA LEU A 161 20.41 12.10 -22.99
C LEU A 161 20.79 10.64 -22.71
N TYR A 162 21.66 10.05 -23.54
CA TYR A 162 22.21 8.71 -23.33
C TYR A 162 23.04 8.61 -22.04
N LEU A 163 23.95 9.56 -21.81
CA LEU A 163 24.75 9.56 -20.58
C LEU A 163 23.89 9.77 -19.32
N ALA A 164 22.90 10.65 -19.38
CA ALA A 164 21.94 10.85 -18.29
C ALA A 164 21.14 9.57 -18.01
N PHE A 165 20.69 8.89 -19.07
CA PHE A 165 20.01 7.61 -18.98
C PHE A 165 20.89 6.55 -18.31
N LEU A 166 22.19 6.48 -18.63
CA LEU A 166 23.12 5.55 -17.98
C LEU A 166 23.24 5.81 -16.48
N SER A 167 23.31 7.07 -16.04
CA SER A 167 23.31 7.42 -14.61
C SER A 167 22.03 6.96 -13.90
N PHE A 168 20.86 7.16 -14.52
CA PHE A 168 19.59 6.66 -13.97
C PHE A 168 19.47 5.14 -14.01
N ALA A 169 20.00 4.48 -15.05
CA ALA A 169 20.02 3.02 -15.14
C ALA A 169 20.88 2.41 -14.03
N GLY A 170 22.02 3.03 -13.70
CA GLY A 170 22.84 2.64 -12.54
C GLY A 170 22.07 2.73 -11.22
N MET A 171 21.30 3.81 -11.02
CA MET A 171 20.43 3.96 -9.85
C MET A 171 19.29 2.93 -9.82
N ALA A 172 18.67 2.64 -10.96
CA ALA A 172 17.62 1.63 -11.05
C ALA A 172 18.16 0.22 -10.73
N MET A 173 19.35 -0.12 -11.24
CA MET A 173 20.03 -1.37 -10.87
C MET A 173 20.37 -1.42 -9.38
N PHE A 174 20.87 -0.32 -8.81
CA PHE A 174 21.13 -0.23 -7.37
C PHE A 174 19.84 -0.41 -6.54
N HIS A 175 18.74 0.20 -6.99
CA HIS A 175 17.44 0.06 -6.35
C HIS A 175 16.96 -1.40 -6.37
N GLU A 176 17.01 -2.06 -7.53
CA GLU A 176 16.64 -3.47 -7.68
C GLU A 176 17.52 -4.40 -6.85
N LEU A 177 18.83 -4.13 -6.79
CA LEU A 177 19.73 -4.86 -5.89
C LEU A 177 19.32 -4.66 -4.43
N LEU A 178 19.15 -3.41 -3.99
CA LEU A 178 18.68 -3.16 -2.63
C LEU A 178 17.34 -3.83 -2.34
N ASP A 179 16.40 -3.84 -3.28
CA ASP A 179 15.10 -4.45 -3.12
C ASP A 179 15.21 -5.98 -2.99
N GLN A 180 16.11 -6.62 -3.74
CA GLN A 180 16.42 -8.05 -3.59
C GLN A 180 17.02 -8.40 -2.22
N PHE A 181 17.80 -7.49 -1.62
CA PHE A 181 18.34 -7.67 -0.26
C PHE A 181 17.32 -7.30 0.81
N MET A 182 16.46 -6.31 0.56
CA MET A 182 15.37 -5.92 1.43
C MET A 182 14.26 -6.96 1.45
N ALA A 183 14.00 -7.69 0.36
CA ALA A 183 12.99 -8.74 0.34
C ALA A 183 13.19 -9.81 1.44
N GLY A 184 14.43 -10.08 1.84
CA GLY A 184 14.72 -10.97 2.97
C GLY A 184 14.50 -10.33 4.36
N TYR A 185 14.48 -9.00 4.46
CA TYR A 185 14.32 -8.22 5.70
C TYR A 185 12.90 -7.68 5.89
N ASP A 186 12.27 -7.22 4.80
CA ASP A 186 10.91 -6.69 4.75
C ASP A 186 9.89 -7.80 5.06
N ASP A 187 10.24 -9.09 5.05
CA ASP A 187 9.38 -10.14 5.62
C ASP A 187 9.31 -10.04 7.17
N GLU A 188 10.44 -9.82 7.85
CA GLU A 188 10.49 -9.64 9.31
C GLU A 188 9.96 -8.27 9.77
N VAL A 189 10.17 -7.22 8.95
CA VAL A 189 9.67 -5.87 9.23
C VAL A 189 8.26 -5.65 8.74
N ALA A 190 7.77 -6.30 7.68
CA ALA A 190 6.35 -6.26 7.33
C ALA A 190 5.50 -6.82 8.48
N LEU A 191 5.99 -7.81 9.22
CA LEU A 191 5.34 -8.26 10.46
C LEU A 191 5.29 -7.17 11.55
N LYS A 192 6.19 -6.18 11.53
CA LYS A 192 6.26 -5.08 12.51
C LYS A 192 5.68 -3.74 12.04
N THR A 193 5.55 -3.51 10.72
CA THR A 193 5.02 -2.25 10.20
C THR A 193 3.50 -2.19 10.34
N ARG A 194 2.96 -1.11 10.89
CA ARG A 194 1.50 -0.93 11.03
C ARG A 194 0.77 -0.69 9.69
N TYR A 195 1.50 -0.31 8.63
CA TYR A 195 0.91 0.17 7.37
C TYR A 195 1.51 -0.51 6.13
N PRO A 196 0.68 -0.86 5.13
CA PRO A 196 1.11 -1.48 3.87
C PRO A 196 1.87 -0.50 2.97
N ARG A 197 2.91 -1.00 2.31
CA ARG A 197 3.72 -0.25 1.32
C ARG A 197 3.20 -0.48 -0.09
N PHE A 198 2.56 0.54 -0.66
CA PHE A 198 1.95 0.44 -2.00
C PHE A 198 2.92 0.62 -3.18
N GLY A 199 4.12 1.15 -2.93
CA GLY A 199 5.20 1.24 -3.94
C GLY A 199 4.75 1.85 -5.27
N GLN A 200 5.07 1.17 -6.37
CA GLN A 200 4.78 1.60 -7.74
C GLN A 200 3.28 1.75 -8.06
N ARG A 201 2.39 1.18 -7.23
CA ARG A 201 0.93 1.23 -7.42
C ARG A 201 0.34 2.64 -7.29
N TRP A 202 1.06 3.54 -6.64
CA TRP A 202 0.73 4.96 -6.64
C TRP A 202 0.70 5.58 -8.04
N PHE A 203 1.50 5.05 -8.99
CA PHE A 203 1.57 5.61 -10.34
C PHE A 203 0.47 5.06 -11.25
N TYR A 204 0.25 3.75 -11.27
CA TYR A 204 -0.70 3.14 -12.21
C TYR A 204 -2.14 3.02 -11.66
N ALA A 205 -2.34 3.06 -10.33
CA ALA A 205 -3.67 2.94 -9.72
C ALA A 205 -3.83 3.84 -8.47
N PRO A 206 -3.67 5.17 -8.60
CA PRO A 206 -3.60 6.09 -7.47
C PRO A 206 -4.89 6.09 -6.62
N ILE A 207 -6.06 6.09 -7.27
CA ILE A 207 -7.36 6.17 -6.59
C ILE A 207 -7.61 4.93 -5.75
N SER A 208 -7.40 3.74 -6.32
CA SER A 208 -7.58 2.46 -5.60
C SER A 208 -6.57 2.29 -4.46
N THR A 209 -5.37 2.86 -4.62
CA THR A 209 -4.31 2.82 -3.63
C THR A 209 -4.62 3.74 -2.46
N PHE A 210 -5.14 4.93 -2.75
CA PHE A 210 -5.60 5.86 -1.73
C PHE A 210 -6.77 5.28 -0.92
N SER A 211 -7.77 4.67 -1.58
CA SER A 211 -8.89 4.04 -0.89
C SER A 211 -8.44 2.87 -0.01
N ALA A 212 -7.54 2.01 -0.51
CA ALA A 212 -7.01 0.90 0.26
C ALA A 212 -6.23 1.37 1.49
N ARG A 213 -5.38 2.40 1.32
CA ARG A 213 -4.63 3.01 2.43
C ARG A 213 -5.56 3.63 3.46
N ARG A 214 -6.59 4.36 3.02
CA ARG A 214 -7.57 4.99 3.93
C ARG A 214 -8.39 3.94 4.68
N ALA A 215 -8.86 2.90 4.00
CA ALA A 215 -9.58 1.79 4.64
C ALA A 215 -8.73 1.14 5.72
N TRP A 216 -7.44 0.92 5.47
CA TRP A 216 -6.50 0.36 6.45
C TRP A 216 -6.29 1.25 7.68
N ILE A 217 -6.35 2.58 7.52
CA ILE A 217 -6.18 3.53 8.63
C ILE A 217 -7.47 3.67 9.44
N VAL A 218 -8.61 3.80 8.75
CA VAL A 218 -9.92 4.07 9.37
C VAL A 218 -10.51 2.80 10.00
N HIS A 219 -10.33 1.66 9.32
CA HIS A 219 -10.77 0.36 9.78
C HIS A 219 -9.51 -0.51 9.93
N PRO A 220 -8.78 -0.42 11.04
CA PRO A 220 -7.60 -1.26 11.22
C PRO A 220 -7.99 -2.74 11.09
N PRO A 221 -7.26 -3.53 10.28
CA PRO A 221 -7.53 -4.96 10.15
C PRO A 221 -7.29 -5.69 11.47
N ALA A 222 -7.88 -6.87 11.60
CA ALA A 222 -7.69 -7.72 12.78
C ALA A 222 -6.21 -8.00 13.04
N GLU A 223 -5.84 -8.12 14.32
CA GLU A 223 -4.46 -8.35 14.76
C GLU A 223 -3.86 -9.58 14.05
N GLY A 224 -2.67 -9.43 13.46
CA GLY A 224 -1.96 -10.50 12.75
C GLY A 224 -2.09 -10.48 11.22
N LEU A 225 -2.92 -9.62 10.63
CA LEU A 225 -2.96 -9.45 9.17
C LEU A 225 -1.68 -8.78 8.65
N ARG A 226 -0.93 -9.50 7.83
CA ARG A 226 0.29 -8.98 7.21
C ARG A 226 -0.03 -7.73 6.36
N PRO A 227 0.67 -6.60 6.53
CA PRO A 227 0.48 -5.36 5.78
C PRO A 227 1.09 -5.46 4.37
N SER A 228 0.48 -6.28 3.52
CA SER A 228 0.82 -6.38 2.09
C SER A 228 -0.18 -5.59 1.24
N VAL A 229 0.21 -5.22 0.02
CA VAL A 229 -0.70 -4.54 -0.93
C VAL A 229 -1.92 -5.39 -1.22
N ARG A 230 -1.74 -6.70 -1.39
CA ARG A 230 -2.84 -7.65 -1.63
C ARG A 230 -3.82 -7.66 -0.46
N ASN A 231 -3.31 -7.80 0.76
CA ASN A 231 -4.16 -7.82 1.96
C ASN A 231 -4.86 -6.48 2.17
N ALA A 232 -4.20 -5.36 1.85
CA ALA A 232 -4.83 -4.04 1.93
C ALA A 232 -5.98 -3.85 0.92
N LEU A 233 -5.89 -4.52 -0.23
CA LEU A 233 -6.97 -4.50 -1.22
C LEU A 233 -8.10 -5.44 -0.85
N THR A 234 -7.80 -6.65 -0.38
CA THR A 234 -8.81 -7.55 0.16
C THR A 234 -9.54 -6.88 1.33
N HIS A 235 -8.82 -6.23 2.24
CA HIS A 235 -9.43 -5.48 3.35
C HIS A 235 -10.29 -4.30 2.88
N LEU A 236 -9.90 -3.63 1.77
CA LEU A 236 -10.75 -2.61 1.16
C LEU A 236 -12.06 -3.21 0.61
N GLU A 237 -12.00 -4.39 0.02
CA GLU A 237 -13.18 -5.10 -0.48
C GLU A 237 -14.06 -5.54 0.69
N ASP A 238 -13.48 -6.09 1.76
CA ASP A 238 -14.18 -6.50 2.97
C ASP A 238 -14.87 -5.31 3.66
N THR A 239 -14.20 -4.16 3.76
CA THR A 239 -14.80 -2.95 4.34
C THR A 239 -15.94 -2.39 3.47
N ARG A 240 -15.84 -2.50 2.15
CA ARG A 240 -16.93 -2.13 1.21
C ARG A 240 -18.10 -3.09 1.31
N GLU A 241 -17.83 -4.38 1.39
CA GLU A 241 -18.87 -5.41 1.50
C GLU A 241 -19.58 -5.32 2.86
N ALA A 242 -18.84 -5.13 3.96
CA ALA A 242 -19.42 -4.89 5.28
C ALA A 242 -20.33 -3.64 5.29
N LYS A 243 -19.92 -2.57 4.60
CA LYS A 243 -20.75 -1.36 4.47
C LYS A 243 -22.00 -1.63 3.62
N ARG A 244 -21.88 -2.38 2.52
CA ARG A 244 -23.01 -2.79 1.68
C ARG A 244 -24.00 -3.66 2.48
N GLN A 245 -23.50 -4.63 3.26
CA GLN A 245 -24.32 -5.49 4.10
C GLN A 245 -25.08 -4.68 5.17
N ARG A 246 -24.44 -3.69 5.82
CA ARG A 246 -25.12 -2.81 6.78
C ARG A 246 -26.27 -2.01 6.14
N ARG A 247 -26.09 -1.55 4.88
CA ARG A 247 -27.16 -0.85 4.14
C ARG A 247 -28.33 -1.78 3.82
N LEU A 248 -28.04 -3.00 3.38
CA LEU A 248 -29.07 -4.00 3.10
C LEU A 248 -29.84 -4.39 4.36
N TYR A 249 -29.12 -4.61 5.46
CA TYR A 249 -29.71 -4.92 6.76
C TYR A 249 -30.57 -3.76 7.29
N GLY A 250 -30.07 -2.53 7.22
CA GLY A 250 -30.85 -1.34 7.58
C GLY A 250 -32.11 -1.19 6.74
N ALA A 251 -32.04 -1.45 5.43
CA ALA A 251 -33.20 -1.42 4.55
C ALA A 251 -34.22 -2.53 4.87
N GLN A 252 -33.77 -3.72 5.29
CA GLN A 252 -34.64 -4.79 5.75
C GLN A 252 -35.35 -4.40 7.05
N LEU A 253 -34.61 -3.82 8.00
CA LEU A 253 -35.16 -3.40 9.29
C LEU A 253 -36.23 -2.31 9.13
N VAL A 254 -36.01 -1.36 8.22
CA VAL A 254 -37.04 -0.36 7.87
C VAL A 254 -38.29 -1.00 7.26
N ARG A 255 -38.13 -2.04 6.43
CA ARG A 255 -39.28 -2.79 5.87
C ARG A 255 -40.04 -3.55 6.95
N GLU A 256 -39.32 -4.18 7.88
CA GLU A 256 -39.92 -4.90 9.02
C GLU A 256 -40.67 -3.93 9.93
N GLU A 257 -40.11 -2.75 10.22
CA GLU A 257 -40.81 -1.70 10.98
C GLU A 257 -42.07 -1.19 10.27
N GLN A 258 -42.01 -1.01 8.95
CA GLN A 258 -43.18 -0.63 8.16
C GLN A 258 -44.26 -1.72 8.18
N GLN A 259 -43.86 -2.98 8.06
CA GLN A 259 -44.79 -4.12 8.17
C GLN A 259 -45.40 -4.21 9.58
N ALA A 260 -44.60 -4.03 10.64
CA ALA A 260 -45.09 -4.03 12.01
C ALA A 260 -46.10 -2.90 12.25
N LYS A 261 -45.84 -1.70 11.75
CA LYS A 261 -46.78 -0.56 11.83
C LYS A 261 -48.07 -0.84 11.08
N LEU A 262 -48.01 -1.49 9.92
CA LEU A 262 -49.21 -1.88 9.17
C LEU A 262 -50.05 -2.91 9.93
N VAL A 263 -49.41 -3.89 10.57
CA VAL A 263 -50.09 -4.88 11.42
C VAL A 263 -50.74 -4.22 12.63
N GLU A 264 -50.05 -3.27 13.28
CA GLU A 264 -50.60 -2.53 14.42
C GLU A 264 -51.83 -1.70 14.01
N VAL A 265 -51.78 -1.03 12.87
CA VAL A 265 -52.93 -0.28 12.32
C VAL A 265 -54.10 -1.22 12.01
N HIS A 266 -53.83 -2.39 11.42
CA HIS A 266 -54.86 -3.41 11.16
C HIS A 266 -55.50 -3.93 12.45
N ALA A 267 -54.69 -4.30 13.44
CA ALA A 267 -55.18 -4.78 14.74
C ALA A 267 -56.02 -3.70 15.45
N ARG A 268 -55.58 -2.43 15.42
CA ARG A 268 -56.32 -1.31 16.00
C ARG A 268 -57.64 -1.06 15.28
N ALA A 269 -57.69 -1.21 13.96
CA ALA A 269 -58.92 -1.11 13.18
C ALA A 269 -59.91 -2.23 13.52
N GLU A 270 -59.42 -3.46 13.73
CA GLU A 270 -60.23 -4.61 14.13
C GLU A 270 -60.81 -4.44 15.54
N VAL A 271 -60.01 -3.99 16.52
CA VAL A 271 -60.48 -3.66 17.87
C VAL A 271 -61.54 -2.55 17.83
N ARG A 272 -61.35 -1.52 16.99
CA ARG A 272 -62.35 -0.45 16.81
C ARG A 272 -63.65 -0.98 16.21
N ARG A 273 -63.58 -1.90 15.24
CA ARG A 273 -64.74 -2.57 14.65
C ARG A 273 -65.48 -3.42 15.69
N ALA A 274 -64.77 -4.25 16.46
CA ALA A 274 -65.36 -5.05 17.54
C ALA A 274 -66.04 -4.18 18.61
N ARG A 275 -65.40 -3.08 19.00
CA ARG A 275 -65.97 -2.12 19.97
C ARG A 275 -67.22 -1.41 19.44
N SER A 276 -67.26 -1.08 18.15
CA SER A 276 -68.48 -0.50 17.55
C SER A 276 -69.63 -1.50 17.43
N ALA A 277 -69.33 -2.80 17.31
CA ALA A 277 -70.34 -3.86 17.27
C ALA A 277 -70.96 -4.13 18.65
N SER A 278 -70.21 -3.97 19.75
CA SER A 278 -70.72 -4.17 21.12
C SER A 278 -71.46 -2.97 21.71
N TRP A 279 -71.32 -1.77 21.13
CA TRP A 279 -71.96 -0.53 21.59
C TRP A 279 -73.30 -0.25 20.91
N ARG A 280 -74.10 -1.29 20.66
CA ARG A 280 -75.52 -1.17 20.27
C ARG A 280 -76.41 -1.45 21.50
N PRO A 281 -76.71 -0.44 22.35
CA PRO A 281 -77.68 -0.61 23.43
C PRO A 281 -79.09 -0.66 22.82
N GLY A 282 -79.71 -1.85 22.83
CA GLY A 282 -81.11 -2.01 22.41
C GLY A 282 -81.44 -3.24 21.57
N ALA A 283 -80.70 -4.35 21.68
CA ALA A 283 -81.13 -5.63 21.11
C ALA A 283 -81.68 -6.53 22.21
N ALA A 284 -83.00 -6.67 22.21
CA ALA A 284 -83.80 -7.57 23.03
C ALA A 284 -83.30 -9.03 22.97
N PRO A 285 -83.54 -9.84 24.02
CA PRO A 285 -83.24 -11.26 24.00
C PRO A 285 -84.24 -11.98 23.10
N GLY A 286 -83.75 -12.71 22.11
CA GLY A 286 -84.54 -13.67 21.36
C GLY A 286 -84.63 -13.38 19.88
N THR A 287 -83.53 -13.60 19.15
CA THR A 287 -83.64 -14.20 17.81
C THR A 287 -82.33 -14.90 17.46
N VAL A 288 -82.45 -16.19 17.20
CA VAL A 288 -81.38 -17.07 16.72
C VAL A 288 -80.80 -16.49 15.42
N PRO A 289 -79.48 -16.26 15.30
CA PRO A 289 -78.93 -15.78 14.05
C PRO A 289 -78.91 -16.93 13.03
N GLN A 290 -79.78 -16.80 12.03
CA GLN A 290 -79.77 -17.59 10.80
C GLN A 290 -78.43 -17.40 10.09
N VAL A 291 -77.66 -18.49 10.03
CA VAL A 291 -76.43 -18.63 9.25
C VAL A 291 -76.74 -18.32 7.79
N SER A 292 -76.45 -17.10 7.36
CA SER A 292 -76.54 -16.70 5.96
C SER A 292 -75.21 -17.04 5.30
N HIS A 293 -75.25 -18.06 4.42
CA HIS A 293 -74.15 -18.42 3.53
C HIS A 293 -73.71 -17.21 2.71
N GLN A 294 -72.59 -16.61 3.09
CA GLN A 294 -71.91 -15.61 2.28
C GLN A 294 -71.06 -16.35 1.22
N PRO A 295 -71.17 -16.03 -0.07
CA PRO A 295 -70.37 -16.67 -1.10
C PRO A 295 -68.91 -16.30 -0.90
N MET A 296 -68.04 -17.31 -0.79
CA MET A 296 -66.60 -17.12 -0.77
C MET A 296 -66.15 -16.34 -2.02
N PRO A 297 -65.44 -15.21 -1.88
CA PRO A 297 -64.75 -14.63 -3.02
C PRO A 297 -63.63 -15.57 -3.43
N HIS A 298 -63.62 -15.94 -4.71
CA HIS A 298 -62.59 -16.74 -5.34
C HIS A 298 -61.20 -16.18 -5.02
N GLN A 299 -60.40 -16.93 -4.26
CA GLN A 299 -58.96 -16.78 -4.23
C GLN A 299 -58.42 -17.01 -5.64
N PRO A 300 -57.68 -16.07 -6.24
CA PRO A 300 -56.87 -16.39 -7.39
C PRO A 300 -55.80 -17.37 -6.93
N MET A 301 -55.79 -18.56 -7.53
CA MET A 301 -54.70 -19.52 -7.36
C MET A 301 -53.35 -18.86 -7.67
N PRO A 302 -52.31 -19.11 -6.87
CA PRO A 302 -50.95 -18.76 -7.29
C PRO A 302 -50.59 -19.57 -8.55
N PRO A 303 -49.91 -18.97 -9.54
CA PRO A 303 -49.48 -19.69 -10.71
C PRO A 303 -48.55 -20.84 -10.31
N HIS A 304 -48.82 -22.02 -10.89
CA HIS A 304 -47.99 -23.20 -10.77
C HIS A 304 -46.51 -22.86 -10.99
N GLN A 305 -45.70 -23.10 -9.95
CA GLN A 305 -44.27 -23.33 -10.13
C GLN A 305 -44.10 -24.55 -11.04
N PRO A 306 -43.38 -24.45 -12.17
CA PRO A 306 -42.98 -25.62 -12.90
C PRO A 306 -42.06 -26.47 -12.03
N VAL A 307 -42.44 -27.72 -11.88
CA VAL A 307 -41.65 -28.81 -11.30
C VAL A 307 -40.27 -28.82 -12.00
N PRO A 308 -39.15 -28.75 -11.25
CA PRO A 308 -37.84 -28.98 -11.85
C PRO A 308 -37.80 -30.43 -12.35
N HIS A 309 -37.61 -30.60 -13.65
CA HIS A 309 -37.22 -31.89 -14.19
C HIS A 309 -35.98 -32.40 -13.45
N HIS A 310 -36.08 -33.65 -13.01
CA HIS A 310 -34.93 -34.48 -12.67
C HIS A 310 -33.88 -34.38 -13.78
N GLN A 311 -32.79 -33.68 -13.47
CA GLN A 311 -31.54 -33.85 -14.19
C GLN A 311 -30.88 -35.12 -13.65
N PRO A 312 -30.42 -36.03 -14.51
CA PRO A 312 -29.73 -37.24 -14.07
C PRO A 312 -28.45 -36.87 -13.32
N VAL A 313 -28.30 -37.49 -12.17
CA VAL A 313 -27.08 -37.52 -11.34
C VAL A 313 -25.89 -37.92 -12.23
N PRO A 314 -24.84 -37.09 -12.37
CA PRO A 314 -23.56 -37.58 -12.84
C PRO A 314 -23.00 -38.54 -11.78
N PRO A 315 -22.44 -39.70 -12.18
CA PRO A 315 -21.90 -40.67 -11.24
C PRO A 315 -20.78 -40.03 -10.44
N HIS A 316 -20.95 -39.99 -9.12
CA HIS A 316 -19.86 -39.76 -8.18
C HIS A 316 -18.97 -41.00 -8.20
N ASP A 317 -17.78 -40.85 -8.76
CA ASP A 317 -16.66 -41.75 -8.51
C ASP A 317 -16.40 -41.83 -6.99
N PRO A 318 -16.33 -43.03 -6.41
CA PRO A 318 -15.88 -43.20 -5.04
C PRO A 318 -14.36 -43.03 -4.99
N VAL A 319 -13.87 -41.82 -4.70
CA VAL A 319 -12.48 -41.65 -4.23
C VAL A 319 -12.42 -42.14 -2.79
N SER A 320 -12.11 -43.42 -2.70
CA SER A 320 -11.78 -44.12 -1.48
C SER A 320 -10.49 -43.54 -0.91
N HIS A 321 -10.50 -43.19 0.37
CA HIS A 321 -9.30 -43.28 1.18
C HIS A 321 -8.87 -44.76 1.19
N GLN A 322 -7.95 -45.12 0.30
CA GLN A 322 -7.19 -46.35 0.42
C GLN A 322 -5.71 -46.02 0.33
N GLN A 323 -5.17 -45.75 1.51
CA GLN A 323 -3.93 -46.33 1.99
C GLN A 323 -3.50 -47.54 1.15
N ASN A 324 -2.59 -47.32 0.19
CA ASN A 324 -1.89 -48.40 -0.48
C ASN A 324 -0.41 -48.07 -0.61
N VAL A 325 0.31 -48.71 0.29
CA VAL A 325 1.72 -49.07 0.23
C VAL A 325 1.99 -49.79 -1.09
N PRO A 326 3.00 -49.39 -1.89
CA PRO A 326 3.55 -50.31 -2.86
C PRO A 326 4.44 -51.31 -2.13
N HIS A 327 3.85 -52.43 -1.74
CA HIS A 327 4.56 -53.67 -1.48
C HIS A 327 4.90 -54.28 -2.85
N LEU A 328 6.08 -53.99 -3.37
CA LEU A 328 6.70 -54.76 -4.45
C LEU A 328 7.45 -55.92 -3.80
N GLN A 329 6.89 -57.12 -3.97
CA GLN A 329 7.46 -58.38 -3.58
C GLN A 329 8.23 -58.98 -4.77
N ASN A 330 9.51 -59.25 -4.50
CA ASN A 330 10.39 -60.29 -5.03
C ASN A 330 10.72 -60.38 -6.54
N GLY A 331 12.00 -60.12 -6.81
CA GLY A 331 12.80 -60.75 -7.87
C GLY A 331 14.29 -60.74 -7.48
N HIS A 332 14.88 -61.92 -7.32
CA HIS A 332 16.22 -62.25 -6.82
C HIS A 332 17.43 -61.52 -7.46
N GLN A 333 18.46 -61.24 -6.65
CA GLN A 333 19.89 -61.64 -6.82
C GLN A 333 20.77 -60.87 -5.81
N GLN A 334 21.31 -61.54 -4.78
CA GLN A 334 22.69 -62.04 -4.65
C GLN A 334 23.73 -61.01 -4.11
N ASN A 335 24.36 -61.44 -3.02
CA ASN A 335 25.72 -61.18 -2.55
C ASN A 335 26.04 -59.97 -1.65
N GLY A 336 26.71 -60.27 -0.53
CA GLY A 336 27.67 -59.38 0.13
C GLY A 336 27.36 -58.99 1.57
N HIS A 337 27.63 -59.88 2.52
CA HIS A 337 27.91 -59.48 3.89
C HIS A 337 29.33 -58.89 3.96
N GLU A 338 29.45 -57.61 4.30
CA GLU A 338 30.67 -57.06 4.91
C GLU A 338 30.30 -56.46 6.28
N PRO A 339 31.03 -56.83 7.35
CA PRO A 339 30.79 -56.32 8.69
C PRO A 339 31.40 -54.91 8.87
N TYR A 340 30.65 -54.07 9.59
CA TYR A 340 31.09 -52.77 10.10
C TYR A 340 32.41 -52.89 10.90
N PRO A 341 33.36 -51.96 10.73
CA PRO A 341 34.46 -51.80 11.68
C PRO A 341 33.99 -51.13 12.98
N PRO A 342 34.64 -51.44 14.12
CA PRO A 342 34.25 -50.97 15.44
C PRO A 342 34.47 -49.46 15.64
N GLN A 343 33.57 -48.87 16.42
CA GLN A 343 33.66 -47.52 16.96
C GLN A 343 34.98 -47.34 17.72
N SER A 344 35.84 -46.46 17.21
CA SER A 344 37.00 -45.97 17.93
C SER A 344 36.56 -44.95 18.98
N LEU A 345 36.89 -45.27 20.23
CA LEU A 345 36.85 -44.37 21.38
C LEU A 345 37.50 -43.03 21.03
N TYR A 346 36.73 -41.96 21.12
CA TYR A 346 37.26 -40.60 21.16
C TYR A 346 37.99 -40.41 22.48
N GLN A 347 39.31 -40.31 22.40
CA GLN A 347 40.18 -39.96 23.50
C GLN A 347 40.16 -38.42 23.66
N PRO A 348 39.80 -37.88 24.84
CA PRO A 348 39.80 -36.44 25.06
C PRO A 348 41.23 -35.92 25.01
N THR A 349 41.46 -34.92 24.17
CA THR A 349 42.71 -34.18 24.06
C THR A 349 42.91 -33.35 25.34
N PRO A 350 44.11 -33.30 25.94
CA PRO A 350 44.36 -32.51 27.14
C PRO A 350 44.16 -31.02 26.89
N GLN A 351 43.43 -30.38 27.81
CA GLN A 351 43.22 -28.94 27.90
C GLN A 351 44.56 -28.20 27.84
N GLN A 352 44.68 -27.29 26.87
CA GLN A 352 45.70 -26.26 26.92
C GLN A 352 45.41 -25.35 28.12
N GLU A 353 46.39 -25.33 29.01
CA GLU A 353 46.52 -24.48 30.18
C GLU A 353 46.30 -23.02 29.78
N ALA A 354 45.24 -22.42 30.32
CA ALA A 354 44.89 -21.04 30.10
C ALA A 354 46.00 -20.14 30.65
N VAL A 355 46.65 -19.39 29.76
CA VAL A 355 47.56 -18.31 30.14
C VAL A 355 46.75 -17.29 30.92
N THR A 356 47.09 -17.15 32.20
CA THR A 356 46.53 -16.18 33.14
C THR A 356 46.82 -14.77 32.65
N GLU A 357 45.79 -14.10 32.16
CA GLU A 357 45.82 -12.68 31.82
C GLU A 357 46.02 -11.86 33.11
N PRO A 358 46.92 -10.87 33.14
CA PRO A 358 47.15 -10.04 34.32
C PRO A 358 45.91 -9.21 34.66
N PRO A 359 45.61 -8.99 35.96
CA PRO A 359 44.42 -8.27 36.37
C PRO A 359 44.43 -6.82 35.85
N PRO A 360 43.28 -6.30 35.39
CA PRO A 360 43.17 -4.93 34.94
C PRO A 360 43.47 -3.97 36.11
N ALA A 361 44.21 -2.91 35.79
CA ALA A 361 44.52 -1.83 36.71
C ALA A 361 43.23 -1.25 37.32
N TYR A 362 43.25 -1.10 38.65
CA TYR A 362 42.22 -0.47 39.46
C TYR A 362 41.85 0.90 38.86
N GLN A 363 40.68 1.00 38.23
CA GLN A 363 40.07 2.31 37.95
C GLN A 363 39.31 2.74 39.19
N PRO A 364 39.62 3.92 39.78
CA PRO A 364 38.88 4.42 40.93
C PRO A 364 37.42 4.65 40.55
N GLU A 365 36.56 4.10 41.41
CA GLU A 365 35.11 4.19 41.40
C GLU A 365 34.67 5.67 41.29
N PRO A 366 33.89 6.07 40.25
CA PRO A 366 33.36 7.42 40.18
C PRO A 366 32.34 7.60 41.30
N ALA A 367 32.56 8.64 42.10
CA ALA A 367 31.74 9.03 43.24
C ALA A 367 30.23 8.99 42.94
N ALA A 368 29.48 8.44 43.89
CA ALA A 368 28.03 8.38 43.86
C ALA A 368 27.42 9.76 43.55
N VAL A 369 26.75 9.84 42.40
CA VAL A 369 25.91 10.99 42.04
C VAL A 369 24.67 10.95 42.95
N PRO A 370 24.32 12.06 43.64
CA PRO A 370 23.11 12.13 44.47
C PRO A 370 21.86 11.76 43.66
N GLN A 371 21.03 10.88 44.20
CA GLN A 371 19.80 10.36 43.59
C GLN A 371 18.60 11.33 43.60
N ASP A 372 18.81 12.58 43.97
CA ASP A 372 17.76 13.60 43.92
C ASP A 372 17.74 14.26 42.54
N LEU A 373 17.09 13.59 41.59
CA LEU A 373 16.43 14.11 40.38
C LEU A 373 16.21 12.97 39.36
N VAL A 374 15.48 11.93 39.78
CA VAL A 374 14.90 10.96 38.85
C VAL A 374 13.46 11.38 38.59
N PRO A 375 13.11 11.94 37.41
CA PRO A 375 11.72 12.19 37.09
C PRO A 375 10.98 10.86 36.93
N GLU A 376 9.94 10.69 37.73
CA GLU A 376 9.03 9.55 37.72
C GLU A 376 8.43 9.38 36.32
N ARG A 377 8.58 8.17 35.77
CA ARG A 377 8.25 7.84 34.39
C ARG A 377 6.84 7.24 34.38
N ASP A 378 5.85 8.03 33.98
CA ASP A 378 4.48 7.54 33.82
C ASP A 378 4.37 6.59 32.60
N GLU A 379 3.45 5.62 32.64
CA GLU A 379 3.35 4.41 31.77
C GLU A 379 3.13 4.69 30.27
N ARG A 380 3.17 5.95 29.83
CA ARG A 380 2.93 6.35 28.43
C ARG A 380 4.11 6.99 27.72
N GLY A 381 5.29 7.07 28.35
CA GLY A 381 6.55 7.28 27.63
C GLY A 381 6.65 8.57 26.79
N THR A 382 5.95 9.64 27.17
CA THR A 382 6.08 10.96 26.53
C THR A 382 6.81 11.92 27.45
N VAL A 383 8.02 12.32 27.05
CA VAL A 383 8.78 13.41 27.68
C VAL A 383 8.35 14.71 27.01
N LEU A 384 7.46 15.46 27.67
CA LEU A 384 7.27 16.91 27.49
C LEU A 384 6.43 17.40 28.67
N GLY A 385 7.07 18.08 29.61
CA GLY A 385 6.41 18.64 30.79
C GLY A 385 5.44 19.77 30.44
N PRO A 386 4.45 20.05 31.29
CA PRO A 386 3.39 21.04 31.06
C PRO A 386 3.93 22.45 30.77
N ASP A 387 5.08 22.80 31.32
CA ASP A 387 5.67 24.14 31.18
C ASP A 387 6.23 24.41 29.76
N LEU A 388 6.65 23.35 29.05
CA LEU A 388 7.12 23.45 27.66
C LEU A 388 5.96 23.63 26.67
N ARG A 389 4.76 23.18 27.04
CA ARG A 389 3.54 23.35 26.24
C ARG A 389 3.03 24.79 26.29
N ALA A 390 3.07 25.41 27.48
CA ALA A 390 2.73 26.83 27.65
C ALA A 390 3.73 27.76 26.92
N THR A 391 5.00 27.37 26.84
CA THR A 391 6.04 28.15 26.15
C THR A 391 5.93 28.06 24.62
N LEU A 392 5.37 26.97 24.08
CA LEU A 392 5.13 26.82 22.64
C LEU A 392 3.84 27.50 22.18
N GLU A 393 2.81 27.58 23.03
CA GLU A 393 1.56 28.30 22.72
C GLU A 393 1.73 29.83 22.75
N SER A 394 2.71 30.35 23.51
CA SER A 394 3.02 31.79 23.55
C SER A 394 3.83 32.28 22.34
N VAL A 395 4.55 31.40 21.64
CA VAL A 395 5.37 31.76 20.46
C VAL A 395 4.55 31.82 19.17
N TRP A 396 3.36 31.20 19.12
CA TRP A 396 2.48 31.20 17.94
C TRP A 396 1.31 32.19 17.98
N SER A 397 1.25 33.01 19.04
CA SER A 397 0.23 34.07 19.18
C SER A 397 0.82 35.44 18.82
N ALA A 398 1.19 35.64 17.55
CA ALA A 398 1.48 36.96 17.01
C ALA A 398 0.28 37.48 16.18
N PRO A 399 -0.27 38.66 16.50
CA PRO A 399 -1.45 39.21 15.85
C PRO A 399 -1.07 39.82 14.49
N THR A 400 -1.69 39.37 13.41
CA THR A 400 -1.62 40.05 12.12
C THR A 400 -2.52 41.28 12.15
N GLY A 401 -1.99 42.36 12.69
CA GLY A 401 -2.57 43.70 12.59
C GLY A 401 -2.62 44.16 11.14
N ARG A 402 -3.84 44.30 10.60
CA ARG A 402 -4.11 45.15 9.44
C ARG A 402 -5.05 46.26 9.91
N GLU A 403 -4.47 47.45 10.09
CA GLU A 403 -5.23 48.67 10.26
C GLU A 403 -5.91 49.11 8.94
N PRO A 404 -6.98 49.91 9.04
CA PRO A 404 -7.90 50.19 7.95
C PRO A 404 -7.47 51.46 7.19
N MET A 405 -7.44 51.39 5.86
CA MET A 405 -7.49 52.60 5.04
C MET A 405 -8.44 52.42 3.87
N GLY A 406 -9.31 53.44 3.73
CA GLY A 406 -9.73 53.91 2.42
C GLY A 406 -11.16 53.57 2.05
N HIS A 407 -12.07 54.45 2.42
CA HIS A 407 -13.37 54.62 1.76
C HIS A 407 -13.22 54.55 0.24
N ARG A 408 -13.84 53.54 -0.38
CA ARG A 408 -14.24 53.55 -1.78
C ARG A 408 -15.77 53.41 -1.86
N PRO A 409 -16.41 54.12 -2.80
CA PRO A 409 -17.85 54.33 -2.80
C PRO A 409 -18.61 53.04 -3.13
N LEU A 410 -19.76 52.90 -2.48
CA LEU A 410 -20.79 51.91 -2.71
C LEU A 410 -21.33 51.98 -4.14
N SER A 411 -21.01 50.97 -4.94
CA SER A 411 -21.87 50.53 -6.04
C SER A 411 -21.59 49.05 -6.28
N ASP A 412 -22.66 48.24 -6.20
CA ASP A 412 -22.76 46.79 -6.46
C ASP A 412 -22.34 45.78 -5.37
N THR A 413 -23.08 45.77 -4.25
CA THR A 413 -22.99 44.72 -3.21
C THR A 413 -24.09 43.64 -3.28
N SER A 414 -25.01 43.65 -4.24
CA SER A 414 -26.09 42.63 -4.28
C SER A 414 -25.61 41.23 -4.71
N GLU A 415 -24.53 41.10 -5.49
CA GLU A 415 -24.00 39.80 -5.92
C GLU A 415 -23.04 39.15 -4.91
N ILE A 416 -22.23 39.96 -4.20
CA ILE A 416 -21.19 39.44 -3.30
C ILE A 416 -21.82 38.88 -2.01
N THR A 417 -22.91 39.47 -1.53
CA THR A 417 -23.67 38.93 -0.39
C THR A 417 -24.48 37.68 -0.77
N SER A 418 -24.88 37.54 -2.05
CA SER A 418 -25.66 36.41 -2.53
C SER A 418 -24.85 35.12 -2.64
N ARG A 419 -23.56 35.18 -3.02
CA ARG A 419 -22.69 33.99 -3.07
C ARG A 419 -22.35 33.43 -1.68
N GLY A 420 -22.05 34.28 -0.70
CA GLY A 420 -21.74 33.84 0.66
C GLY A 420 -22.92 33.14 1.33
N MET A 421 -24.13 33.67 1.16
CA MET A 421 -25.35 33.08 1.72
C MET A 421 -25.68 31.70 1.13
N LEU A 422 -25.46 31.50 -0.17
CA LEU A 422 -25.76 30.21 -0.84
C LEU A 422 -24.85 29.07 -0.37
N ASN A 423 -23.66 29.37 0.15
CA ASN A 423 -22.77 28.34 0.70
C ASN A 423 -23.33 27.74 1.99
N HIS A 424 -24.00 28.54 2.84
CA HIS A 424 -24.65 28.03 4.06
C HIS A 424 -25.87 27.16 3.77
N LEU A 425 -26.48 27.33 2.59
CA LEU A 425 -27.62 26.52 2.13
C LEU A 425 -27.20 25.21 1.47
N GLN A 426 -25.90 25.04 1.20
CA GLN A 426 -25.41 23.88 0.46
C GLN A 426 -25.62 22.58 1.23
N GLU A 427 -25.23 22.53 2.51
CA GLU A 427 -25.30 21.31 3.31
C GLU A 427 -26.75 20.87 3.62
N PRO A 428 -27.68 21.76 4.04
CA PRO A 428 -29.07 21.38 4.26
C PRO A 428 -29.76 20.90 2.97
N VAL A 429 -29.51 21.57 1.84
CA VAL A 429 -30.08 21.17 0.55
C VAL A 429 -29.52 19.83 0.10
N GLN A 430 -28.21 19.59 0.24
CA GLN A 430 -27.62 18.30 -0.11
C GLN A 430 -28.17 17.16 0.76
N ARG A 431 -28.37 17.41 2.06
CA ARG A 431 -28.97 16.42 2.98
C ARG A 431 -30.40 16.07 2.57
N MET A 432 -31.22 17.09 2.27
CA MET A 432 -32.59 16.91 1.80
C MET A 432 -32.63 16.13 0.46
N ILE A 433 -31.75 16.45 -0.48
CA ILE A 433 -31.65 15.74 -1.77
C ILE A 433 -31.30 14.27 -1.54
N ALA A 434 -30.32 13.98 -0.67
CA ALA A 434 -29.92 12.60 -0.37
C ALA A 434 -31.06 11.81 0.30
N GLU A 435 -31.81 12.44 1.21
CA GLU A 435 -32.95 11.81 1.89
C GLU A 435 -34.11 11.52 0.92
N ALA A 436 -34.40 12.44 0.00
CA ALA A 436 -35.41 12.23 -1.04
C ALA A 436 -35.00 11.11 -2.01
N ASP A 437 -33.74 11.05 -2.43
CA ASP A 437 -33.20 9.98 -3.28
C ASP A 437 -33.22 8.62 -2.57
N ALA A 438 -32.89 8.59 -1.26
CA ALA A 438 -32.98 7.39 -0.43
C ALA A 438 -34.42 6.86 -0.27
N ARG A 439 -35.42 7.75 -0.30
CA ARG A 439 -36.85 7.40 -0.33
C ARG A 439 -37.33 6.96 -1.71
N GLY A 440 -36.49 7.04 -2.75
CA GLY A 440 -36.85 6.73 -4.13
C GLY A 440 -37.69 7.83 -4.79
N GLU A 441 -37.73 9.04 -4.22
CA GLU A 441 -38.43 10.18 -4.81
C GLU A 441 -37.57 10.80 -5.92
N GLN A 442 -38.18 11.13 -7.07
CA GLN A 442 -37.45 11.77 -8.16
C GLN A 442 -37.13 13.23 -7.81
N VAL A 443 -35.87 13.49 -7.42
CA VAL A 443 -35.39 14.85 -7.16
C VAL A 443 -35.20 15.62 -8.46
N SER A 444 -36.09 16.56 -8.74
CA SER A 444 -36.02 17.48 -9.89
C SER A 444 -35.45 18.84 -9.49
N VAL A 445 -34.98 19.61 -10.48
CA VAL A 445 -34.50 20.99 -10.24
C VAL A 445 -35.61 21.88 -9.70
N ALA A 446 -36.85 21.69 -10.17
CA ALA A 446 -38.02 22.43 -9.67
C ALA A 446 -38.27 22.13 -8.19
N PHE A 447 -38.18 20.85 -7.79
CA PHE A 447 -38.34 20.41 -6.41
C PHE A 447 -37.32 21.07 -5.47
N VAL A 448 -36.03 21.07 -5.84
CA VAL A 448 -34.98 21.71 -5.02
C VAL A 448 -35.23 23.22 -4.90
N ARG A 449 -35.61 23.89 -5.99
CA ARG A 449 -35.90 25.34 -5.98
C ARG A 449 -37.12 25.68 -5.13
N GLU A 450 -38.19 24.90 -5.24
CA GLU A 450 -39.41 25.09 -4.46
C GLU A 450 -39.16 24.84 -2.97
N TRP A 451 -38.43 23.77 -2.64
CA TRP A 451 -38.05 23.46 -1.28
C TRP A 451 -37.19 24.58 -0.67
N THR A 452 -36.15 25.05 -1.37
CA THR A 452 -35.32 26.17 -0.89
C THR A 452 -36.12 27.47 -0.76
N ALA A 453 -37.05 27.74 -1.68
CA ALA A 453 -37.93 28.90 -1.60
C ALA A 453 -38.88 28.84 -0.40
N ARG A 454 -39.40 27.65 -0.09
CA ARG A 454 -40.28 27.41 1.06
C ARG A 454 -39.54 27.57 2.39
N GLU A 455 -38.35 26.98 2.49
CA GLU A 455 -37.62 26.90 3.75
C GLU A 455 -36.83 28.17 4.07
N TYR A 456 -36.30 28.86 3.04
CA TYR A 456 -35.40 30.00 3.20
C TYR A 456 -35.93 31.30 2.56
N GLY A 457 -37.16 31.30 2.07
CA GLY A 457 -37.81 32.48 1.47
C GLY A 457 -37.13 33.00 0.20
N ARG A 458 -36.23 32.22 -0.43
CA ARG A 458 -35.50 32.61 -1.63
C ARG A 458 -35.45 31.48 -2.65
N THR A 459 -35.74 31.81 -3.91
CA THR A 459 -35.67 30.86 -5.01
C THR A 459 -34.26 30.86 -5.60
N PRO A 460 -33.45 29.80 -5.44
CA PRO A 460 -32.12 29.76 -6.04
C PRO A 460 -32.21 29.66 -7.57
N GLY A 461 -31.13 30.05 -8.25
CA GLY A 461 -30.99 29.89 -9.69
C GLY A 461 -30.97 28.41 -10.10
N GLU A 462 -31.46 28.11 -11.31
CA GLU A 462 -31.57 26.74 -11.83
C GLU A 462 -30.21 26.00 -11.84
N ASN A 463 -29.16 26.70 -12.25
CA ASN A 463 -27.80 26.14 -12.31
C ASN A 463 -27.28 25.73 -10.93
N TRP A 464 -27.63 26.49 -9.88
CA TRP A 464 -27.22 26.16 -8.51
C TRP A 464 -27.89 24.86 -8.05
N ALA A 465 -29.21 24.75 -8.22
CA ALA A 465 -29.97 23.55 -7.86
C ALA A 465 -29.49 22.32 -8.66
N ARG A 466 -29.23 22.46 -9.97
CA ARG A 466 -28.65 21.41 -10.80
C ARG A 466 -27.28 20.95 -10.30
N ASN A 467 -26.43 21.89 -9.89
CA ASN A 467 -25.11 21.58 -9.32
C ASN A 467 -25.22 20.83 -7.99
N GLN A 468 -26.20 21.16 -7.12
CA GLN A 468 -26.41 20.42 -5.87
C GLN A 468 -26.87 18.98 -6.13
N ILE A 469 -27.82 18.77 -7.05
CA ILE A 469 -28.27 17.43 -7.44
C ILE A 469 -27.10 16.61 -8.00
N LYS A 470 -26.27 17.21 -8.86
CA LYS A 470 -25.08 16.55 -9.43
C LYS A 470 -24.06 16.21 -8.34
N ALA A 471 -23.82 17.12 -7.39
CA ALA A 471 -22.87 16.90 -6.30
C ALA A 471 -23.27 15.72 -5.42
N VAL A 472 -24.55 15.61 -5.04
CA VAL A 472 -25.04 14.47 -4.23
C VAL A 472 -24.93 13.16 -5.00
N ARG A 473 -25.37 13.11 -6.26
CA ARG A 473 -25.27 11.89 -7.08
C ARG A 473 -23.83 11.45 -7.33
N GLN A 474 -22.91 12.40 -7.53
CA GLN A 474 -21.47 12.10 -7.65
C GLN A 474 -20.90 11.56 -6.34
N ARG A 475 -21.35 12.10 -5.20
CA ARG A 475 -20.94 11.66 -3.86
C ARG A 475 -21.39 10.22 -3.59
N ASP A 476 -22.60 9.86 -3.98
CA ASP A 476 -23.12 8.48 -3.89
C ASP A 476 -22.40 7.53 -4.84
N ALA A 477 -22.12 7.95 -6.08
CA ALA A 477 -21.34 7.17 -7.03
C ALA A 477 -19.91 6.87 -6.53
N LEU A 478 -19.34 7.77 -5.73
CA LEU A 478 -18.00 7.61 -5.13
C LEU A 478 -18.03 6.90 -3.76
N GLY A 479 -19.22 6.61 -3.20
CA GLY A 479 -19.40 5.94 -1.91
C GLY A 479 -18.95 6.77 -0.69
N VAL A 480 -18.86 8.09 -0.83
CA VAL A 480 -18.38 9.03 0.21
C VAL A 480 -19.58 9.57 1.00
N ASP A 481 -20.07 8.85 2.02
CA ASP A 481 -21.21 9.35 2.81
C ASP A 481 -20.89 10.65 3.58
N ALA A 482 -21.95 11.38 3.95
CA ALA A 482 -21.96 12.64 4.70
C ALA A 482 -21.43 12.56 6.14
N ASP A 483 -21.50 11.39 6.77
CA ASP A 483 -21.18 11.23 8.20
C ASP A 483 -19.67 11.21 8.53
N LEU A 484 -18.82 11.69 7.62
CA LEU A 484 -17.35 11.66 7.74
C LEU A 484 -16.69 13.01 7.38
N VAL A 485 -17.41 14.12 7.44
CA VAL A 485 -16.84 15.48 7.39
C VAL A 485 -17.17 16.22 8.66
#